data_AF-A0A8E0RML6-F1
#
_entry.id   AF-A0A8E0RML6-F1
#
_cell.length_a   1.000
_cell.length_b   1.000
_cell.length_c   1.000
_cell.angle_alpha   90.00
_cell.angle_beta   90.00
_cell.angle_gamma   90.00
#
_symmetry.space_group_name_H-M   'P 1'
#
loop_
_entity.id
_entity.type
_entity.pdbx_description
1 polymer ?
#
loop_
_entity_poly.entity_id
_entity_poly.type
_entity_poly.pdbx_seq_one_letter_code
_entity_poly.pdbx_strand_id
1 'polypeptide(L)'
;SRWALQSGLGCTLLKRPELVAELIRATRDTVPRWRNEIQPLDTTVINGGKERNRPRRTKRPFSVSVKIRIAPPGARATGENTSNTTIKPTVELCRRLALMGADWVTLHARTPEQRSGEPAEWDVVRELVDIGVRHRITGGYLPVVLNGDVTSFDDAMRAQASTKCHGVMAARALLTNPRLFSNKSHDSDGDLQSMICRWLEISTHHPGGTSFKTIHQHAYWMMESHLDRSRRLLLHSVNSFPGMVDWLEGYWSSVKNHSPVIFDNQTFDISI
;
A
#
# COMPACT_ATOMS: atom_id res chain seq x y z
N SER A 1 -14.60 3.93 -7.35
CA SER A 1 -14.98 4.09 -8.78
C SER A 1 -16.48 3.84 -8.93
N ARG A 2 -17.16 4.55 -9.84
CA ARG A 2 -18.63 4.53 -9.98
C ARG A 2 -19.17 3.13 -10.36
N TRP A 3 -18.39 2.36 -11.13
CA TRP A 3 -18.73 0.97 -11.51
C TRP A 3 -18.82 0.03 -10.30
N ALA A 4 -17.86 0.11 -9.36
CA ALA A 4 -17.84 -0.77 -8.20
C ALA A 4 -19.04 -0.53 -7.28
N LEU A 5 -19.47 0.74 -7.15
CA LEU A 5 -20.67 1.10 -6.40
C LEU A 5 -21.95 0.53 -7.03
N GLN A 6 -22.05 0.58 -8.36
CA GLN A 6 -23.18 0.03 -9.12
C GLN A 6 -23.24 -1.51 -9.06
N SER A 7 -22.09 -2.17 -9.04
CA SER A 7 -21.98 -3.63 -8.87
C SER A 7 -22.14 -4.10 -7.41
N GLY A 8 -22.42 -3.19 -6.46
CA GLY A 8 -22.56 -3.54 -5.05
C GLY A 8 -21.23 -3.88 -4.34
N LEU A 9 -20.09 -3.57 -4.96
CA LEU A 9 -18.74 -3.81 -4.45
C LEU A 9 -18.22 -2.59 -3.66
N GLY A 10 -17.12 -2.78 -2.91
CA GLY A 10 -16.51 -1.72 -2.11
C GLY A 10 -17.37 -1.35 -0.90
N CYS A 11 -17.62 -0.05 -0.65
CA CYS A 11 -18.36 0.39 0.54
C CYS A 11 -19.83 -0.08 0.56
N THR A 12 -20.41 -0.42 -0.60
CA THR A 12 -21.79 -0.94 -0.68
C THR A 12 -21.92 -2.30 0.02
N LEU A 13 -20.85 -3.09 0.14
CA LEU A 13 -20.83 -4.36 0.86
C LEU A 13 -21.21 -4.22 2.35
N LEU A 14 -20.96 -3.05 2.94
CA LEU A 14 -21.28 -2.78 4.35
C LEU A 14 -22.78 -2.70 4.62
N LYS A 15 -23.61 -2.56 3.57
CA LYS A 15 -25.06 -2.68 3.66
C LYS A 15 -25.51 -4.15 3.83
N ARG A 16 -24.63 -5.11 3.58
CA ARG A 16 -24.87 -6.56 3.69
C ARG A 16 -23.86 -7.19 4.66
N PRO A 17 -23.99 -6.94 5.98
CA PRO A 17 -23.01 -7.36 6.98
C PRO A 17 -22.78 -8.89 6.99
N GLU A 18 -23.83 -9.69 6.80
CA GLU A 18 -23.72 -11.16 6.76
C GLU A 18 -22.82 -11.63 5.62
N LEU A 19 -22.94 -11.01 4.43
CA LEU A 19 -22.10 -11.34 3.28
C LEU A 19 -20.62 -11.02 3.55
N VAL A 20 -20.34 -9.91 4.23
CA VAL A 20 -18.96 -9.55 4.60
C VAL A 20 -18.39 -10.56 5.60
N ALA A 21 -19.18 -10.97 6.60
CA ALA A 21 -18.79 -12.00 7.56
C ALA A 21 -18.48 -13.34 6.86
N GLU A 22 -19.35 -13.76 5.95
CA GLU A 22 -19.17 -14.98 5.15
C GLU A 22 -17.93 -14.90 4.27
N LEU A 23 -17.67 -13.78 3.61
CA LEU A 23 -16.46 -13.56 2.80
C LEU A 23 -15.19 -13.69 3.64
N ILE A 24 -15.15 -13.07 4.82
CA ILE A 24 -14.00 -13.15 5.73
C ILE A 24 -13.80 -14.60 6.18
N ARG A 25 -14.86 -15.27 6.62
CA ARG A 25 -14.82 -16.68 7.05
C ARG A 25 -14.35 -17.59 5.92
N ALA A 26 -14.99 -17.53 4.76
CA ALA A 26 -14.66 -18.37 3.61
C ALA A 26 -13.21 -18.16 3.15
N THR A 27 -12.73 -16.92 3.14
CA THR A 27 -11.33 -16.61 2.78
C THR A 27 -10.36 -17.27 3.76
N ARG A 28 -10.64 -17.21 5.06
CA ARG A 28 -9.80 -17.80 6.11
C ARG A 28 -9.74 -19.33 6.02
N ASP A 29 -10.88 -19.95 5.73
CA ASP A 29 -11.00 -21.41 5.69
C ASP A 29 -10.44 -22.01 4.39
N THR A 30 -10.48 -21.25 3.30
CA THR A 30 -10.10 -21.74 1.97
C THR A 30 -8.66 -21.42 1.58
N VAL A 31 -8.13 -20.25 1.97
CA VAL A 31 -6.83 -19.77 1.48
C VAL A 31 -5.70 -20.32 2.37
N PRO A 32 -4.78 -21.15 1.83
CA PRO A 32 -3.62 -21.61 2.59
C PRO A 32 -2.65 -20.45 2.86
N ARG A 33 -2.00 -20.42 4.03
CA ARG A 33 -0.95 -19.43 4.31
C ARG A 33 0.25 -19.62 3.37
N TRP A 34 0.63 -18.58 2.64
CA TRP A 34 1.84 -18.54 1.80
C TRP A 34 3.08 -17.96 2.53
N ARG A 35 3.24 -18.15 3.84
CA ARG A 35 4.48 -17.77 4.53
C ARG A 35 4.99 -18.93 5.37
N ASN A 36 6.06 -19.57 4.88
CA ASN A 36 6.94 -20.40 5.69
C ASN A 36 7.61 -19.47 6.72
N GLU A 37 7.17 -19.48 7.96
CA GLU A 37 7.96 -18.91 9.06
C GLU A 37 9.15 -19.86 9.29
N ILE A 38 10.37 -19.39 9.02
CA ILE A 38 11.60 -20.01 9.52
C ILE A 38 11.68 -19.61 11.00
N GLN A 39 11.55 -20.55 11.93
CA GLN A 39 11.88 -20.29 13.34
C GLN A 39 13.40 -20.10 13.48
N PRO A 40 13.88 -19.22 14.37
CA PRO A 40 15.28 -19.22 14.78
C PRO A 40 15.64 -20.60 15.36
N LEU A 41 16.81 -21.15 15.02
CA LEU A 41 17.27 -22.40 15.61
C LEU A 41 17.44 -22.23 17.13
N ASP A 42 16.58 -22.88 17.93
CA ASP A 42 16.89 -23.15 19.33
C ASP A 42 18.03 -24.16 19.38
N THR A 43 19.23 -23.68 19.73
CA THR A 43 20.40 -24.53 19.94
C THR A 43 20.34 -25.13 21.34
N THR A 44 19.55 -26.19 21.50
CA THR A 44 19.71 -27.11 22.64
C THR A 44 20.55 -28.29 22.19
N VAL A 45 21.80 -28.32 22.66
CA VAL A 45 22.70 -29.47 22.50
C VAL A 45 22.20 -30.57 23.42
N ILE A 46 21.69 -31.66 22.85
CA ILE A 46 21.46 -32.91 23.60
C ILE A 46 22.08 -34.07 22.82
N ASN A 47 22.91 -34.83 23.52
CA ASN A 47 23.67 -35.97 23.05
C ASN A 47 22.77 -37.09 22.48
N GLY A 48 23.23 -37.68 21.38
CA GLY A 48 23.04 -39.11 21.08
C GLY A 48 21.62 -39.57 20.76
N GLY A 49 21.14 -39.26 19.56
CA GLY A 49 19.96 -39.92 18.97
C GLY A 49 19.39 -39.13 17.81
N LYS A 50 19.59 -39.60 16.56
CA LYS A 50 19.04 -38.94 15.36
C LYS A 50 17.54 -39.20 15.23
N GLU A 51 16.73 -38.65 16.13
CA GLU A 51 15.34 -38.35 15.81
C GLU A 51 15.30 -37.00 15.07
N ARG A 52 14.96 -37.06 13.77
CA ARG A 52 14.69 -35.85 12.98
C ARG A 52 13.38 -35.25 13.44
N ASN A 53 13.41 -34.50 14.54
CA ASN A 53 12.28 -33.71 15.01
C ASN A 53 12.01 -32.60 14.00
N ARG A 54 11.15 -32.87 13.00
CA ARG A 54 10.67 -31.85 12.07
C ARG A 54 9.85 -30.84 12.88
N PRO A 55 10.10 -29.52 12.76
CA PRO A 55 9.33 -28.53 13.48
C PRO A 55 7.84 -28.72 13.17
N ARG A 56 7.02 -28.92 14.21
CA ARG A 56 5.56 -29.00 14.07
C ARG A 56 5.05 -27.63 13.62
N ARG A 57 4.81 -27.51 12.32
CA ARG A 57 4.19 -26.35 11.66
C ARG A 57 2.84 -26.04 12.32
N THR A 58 2.75 -24.93 13.05
CA THR A 58 1.47 -24.47 13.59
C THR A 58 0.70 -23.77 12.46
N LYS A 59 -0.43 -24.35 12.02
CA LYS A 59 -1.32 -23.72 11.04
C LYS A 59 -2.03 -22.55 11.71
N ARG A 60 -1.59 -21.32 11.45
CA ARG A 60 -2.37 -20.10 11.77
C ARG A 60 -3.26 -19.74 10.57
N PRO A 61 -4.46 -19.16 10.78
CA PRO A 61 -5.37 -18.80 9.69
C PRO A 61 -4.80 -17.71 8.76
N PHE A 62 -5.29 -17.65 7.52
CA PHE A 62 -4.99 -16.56 6.57
C PHE A 62 -5.51 -15.23 7.12
N SER A 63 -4.79 -14.14 6.86
CA SER A 63 -5.17 -12.82 7.35
C SER A 63 -6.02 -12.04 6.35
N VAL A 64 -7.12 -11.46 6.82
CA VAL A 64 -8.06 -10.68 6.03
C VAL A 64 -8.15 -9.27 6.60
N SER A 65 -7.84 -8.27 5.77
CA SER A 65 -7.86 -6.86 6.15
C SER A 65 -8.87 -6.07 5.34
N VAL A 66 -9.39 -4.98 5.90
CA VAL A 66 -10.38 -4.14 5.22
C VAL A 66 -9.91 -2.70 5.11
N LYS A 67 -9.92 -2.12 3.91
CA LYS A 67 -9.64 -0.70 3.67
C LYS A 67 -10.93 0.09 3.56
N ILE A 68 -11.07 1.13 4.37
CA ILE A 68 -12.24 2.00 4.43
C ILE A 68 -11.85 3.48 4.32
N ARG A 69 -12.86 4.34 4.21
CA ARG A 69 -12.79 5.80 4.34
C ARG A 69 -13.57 6.23 5.58
N ILE A 70 -13.40 7.48 6.02
CA ILE A 70 -14.23 8.06 7.08
C ILE A 70 -15.69 7.98 6.65
N ALA A 71 -16.53 7.34 7.46
CA ALA A 71 -17.95 7.25 7.17
C ALA A 71 -18.61 8.61 7.42
N PRO A 72 -19.39 9.15 6.46
CA PRO A 72 -19.98 10.47 6.61
C PRO A 72 -21.00 10.48 7.76
N PRO A 73 -21.11 11.58 8.52
CA PRO A 73 -22.17 11.75 9.51
C PRO A 73 -23.54 11.67 8.81
N GLY A 74 -24.47 10.90 9.37
CA GLY A 74 -25.83 10.82 8.82
C GLY A 74 -26.54 12.17 8.89
N ALA A 75 -27.49 12.42 7.98
CA ALA A 75 -28.24 13.68 7.84
C ALA A 75 -29.15 14.08 9.04
N ARG A 76 -28.94 13.53 10.24
CA ARG A 76 -29.78 13.76 11.44
C ARG A 76 -29.00 14.34 12.63
N ALA A 77 -28.02 15.19 12.38
CA ALA A 77 -27.37 15.96 13.45
C ALA A 77 -27.51 17.47 13.20
N THR A 78 -28.75 17.95 13.06
CA THR A 78 -29.10 19.36 13.27
C THR A 78 -29.29 19.57 14.76
N GLY A 79 -28.22 19.98 15.44
CA GLY A 79 -28.23 20.32 16.85
C GLY A 79 -26.88 20.90 17.22
N GLU A 80 -26.89 22.18 17.58
CA GLU A 80 -25.73 22.99 17.94
C GLU A 80 -24.90 22.37 19.07
N ASN A 81 -23.59 22.65 19.03
CA ASN A 81 -22.61 22.41 20.09
C ASN A 81 -22.38 20.94 20.50
N THR A 82 -21.61 20.20 19.70
CA THR A 82 -20.73 19.17 20.27
C THR A 82 -19.45 19.06 19.45
N SER A 83 -18.35 19.55 20.01
CA SER A 83 -16.99 19.41 19.48
C SER A 83 -16.47 17.96 19.44
N ASN A 84 -17.34 16.92 19.44
CA ASN A 84 -16.86 15.57 19.71
C ASN A 84 -17.80 14.40 19.35
N THR A 85 -18.32 14.23 18.13
CA THR A 85 -18.48 12.86 17.54
C THR A 85 -18.93 12.82 16.06
N THR A 86 -18.14 13.40 15.17
CA THR A 86 -18.28 13.15 13.71
C THR A 86 -17.81 11.72 13.35
N ILE A 87 -17.01 11.08 14.21
CA ILE A 87 -16.44 9.74 13.98
C ILE A 87 -17.37 8.57 14.29
N LYS A 88 -18.51 8.78 14.97
CA LYS A 88 -19.43 7.70 15.42
C LYS A 88 -19.73 6.65 14.33
N PRO A 89 -20.10 7.03 13.09
CA PRO A 89 -20.37 6.07 12.04
C PRO A 89 -19.14 5.22 11.67
N THR A 90 -17.95 5.83 11.66
CA THR A 90 -16.68 5.14 11.39
C THR A 90 -16.35 4.13 12.49
N VAL A 91 -16.55 4.49 13.75
CA VAL A 91 -16.33 3.59 14.90
C VAL A 91 -17.27 2.41 14.83
N GLU A 92 -18.56 2.64 14.58
CA GLU A 92 -19.57 1.59 14.46
C GLU A 92 -19.24 0.63 13.31
N LEU A 93 -18.80 1.17 12.19
CA LEU A 93 -18.29 0.37 11.08
C LEU A 93 -17.10 -0.50 11.51
N CYS A 94 -16.11 0.06 12.20
CA CYS A 94 -14.95 -0.70 12.67
C CYS A 94 -15.34 -1.80 13.67
N ARG A 95 -16.30 -1.54 14.57
CA ARG A 95 -16.84 -2.56 15.49
C ARG A 95 -17.46 -3.73 14.74
N ARG A 96 -18.26 -3.46 13.70
CA ARG A 96 -18.84 -4.51 12.85
C ARG A 96 -17.76 -5.33 12.16
N LEU A 97 -16.76 -4.67 11.56
CA LEU A 97 -15.65 -5.36 10.89
C LEU A 97 -14.85 -6.24 11.87
N ALA A 98 -14.60 -5.74 13.09
CA ALA A 98 -13.93 -6.50 14.15
C ALA A 98 -14.76 -7.71 14.62
N LEU A 99 -16.09 -7.57 14.68
CA LEU A 99 -17.01 -8.68 14.97
C LEU A 99 -17.02 -9.73 13.86
N MET A 100 -16.95 -9.30 12.60
CA MET A 100 -16.87 -10.17 11.43
C MET A 100 -15.50 -10.87 11.30
N GLY A 101 -14.50 -10.43 12.05
CA GLY A 101 -13.18 -11.06 12.11
C GLY A 101 -12.15 -10.48 11.14
N ALA A 102 -12.27 -9.21 10.76
CA ALA A 102 -11.19 -8.51 10.05
C ALA A 102 -9.97 -8.35 10.97
N ASP A 103 -8.80 -8.82 10.53
CA ASP A 103 -7.56 -8.82 11.32
C ASP A 103 -7.02 -7.42 11.58
N TRP A 104 -7.22 -6.49 10.64
CA TRP A 104 -6.96 -5.06 10.82
C TRP A 104 -7.78 -4.23 9.83
N VAL A 105 -7.87 -2.94 10.12
CA VAL A 105 -8.50 -1.95 9.24
C VAL A 105 -7.49 -0.94 8.76
N THR A 106 -7.56 -0.58 7.48
CA THR A 106 -6.86 0.60 6.95
C THR A 106 -7.87 1.72 6.78
N LEU A 107 -7.73 2.81 7.53
CA LEU A 107 -8.58 3.98 7.41
C LEU A 107 -7.89 5.02 6.53
N HIS A 108 -8.44 5.25 5.34
CA HIS A 108 -8.14 6.47 4.59
C HIS A 108 -8.81 7.62 5.32
N ALA A 109 -8.01 8.51 5.90
CA ALA A 109 -8.42 9.67 6.69
C ALA A 109 -9.07 10.77 5.84
N ARG A 110 -10.01 10.37 4.99
CA ARG A 110 -10.90 11.24 4.21
C ARG A 110 -12.26 10.59 4.07
N THR A 111 -13.31 11.38 3.97
CA THR A 111 -14.64 10.95 3.55
C THR A 111 -14.64 10.58 2.06
N PRO A 112 -15.64 9.84 1.56
CA PRO A 112 -15.80 9.58 0.12
C PRO A 112 -15.93 10.85 -0.73
N GLU A 113 -16.54 11.91 -0.18
CA GLU A 113 -16.84 13.16 -0.87
C GLU A 113 -15.63 14.08 -0.98
N GLN A 114 -14.69 14.00 -0.02
CA GLN A 114 -13.46 14.78 -0.03
C GLN A 114 -12.58 14.45 -1.23
N ARG A 115 -12.14 15.52 -1.91
CA ARG A 115 -11.20 15.48 -3.03
C ARG A 115 -9.78 15.18 -2.55
N SER A 116 -8.93 14.74 -3.47
CA SER A 116 -7.53 14.42 -3.19
C SER A 116 -6.67 15.58 -2.72
N GLY A 117 -7.09 16.83 -2.99
CA GLY A 117 -6.38 18.05 -2.58
C GLY A 117 -6.82 18.58 -1.21
N GLU A 118 -7.93 18.09 -0.65
CA GLU A 118 -8.35 18.43 0.70
C GLU A 118 -7.48 17.66 1.71
N PRO A 119 -7.02 18.25 2.83
CA PRO A 119 -6.16 17.57 3.80
C PRO A 119 -6.81 16.32 4.39
N ALA A 120 -5.99 15.30 4.68
CA ALA A 120 -6.41 14.12 5.42
C ALA A 120 -6.58 14.43 6.92
N GLU A 121 -7.68 13.96 7.51
CA GLU A 121 -8.05 14.21 8.90
C GLU A 121 -7.42 13.16 9.83
N TRP A 122 -6.13 13.31 10.14
CA TRP A 122 -5.40 12.35 11.00
C TRP A 122 -5.94 12.27 12.43
N ASP A 123 -6.53 13.35 12.96
CA ASP A 123 -7.15 13.36 14.29
C ASP A 123 -8.28 12.32 14.41
N VAL A 124 -9.04 12.08 13.33
CA VAL A 124 -10.06 11.04 13.28
C VAL A 124 -9.44 9.64 13.42
N VAL A 125 -8.24 9.43 12.88
CA VAL A 125 -7.53 8.15 13.07
C VAL A 125 -7.06 8.00 14.51
N ARG A 126 -6.53 9.07 15.12
CA ARG A 126 -6.16 9.08 16.55
C ARG A 126 -7.36 8.71 17.43
N GLU A 127 -8.49 9.39 17.24
CA GLU A 127 -9.72 9.10 17.98
C GLU A 127 -10.16 7.64 17.83
N LEU A 128 -10.07 7.05 16.63
CA LEU A 128 -10.40 5.64 16.42
C LEU A 128 -9.47 4.69 17.19
N VAL A 129 -8.17 5.00 17.21
CA VAL A 129 -7.17 4.23 17.96
C VAL A 129 -7.45 4.32 19.47
N ASP A 130 -7.68 5.53 19.98
CA ASP A 130 -7.95 5.79 21.40
C ASP A 130 -9.23 5.11 21.89
N ILE A 131 -10.26 5.01 21.04
CA ILE A 131 -11.50 4.27 21.35
C ILE A 131 -11.24 2.77 21.58
N GLY A 132 -10.21 2.20 20.97
CA GLY A 132 -9.79 0.83 21.23
C GLY A 132 -10.86 -0.21 20.89
N VAL A 133 -11.28 -0.28 19.63
CA VAL A 133 -12.24 -1.31 19.16
C VAL A 133 -11.71 -2.71 19.44
N ARG A 134 -12.50 -3.56 20.12
CA ARG A 134 -12.11 -4.94 20.46
C ARG A 134 -12.30 -5.88 19.27
N HIS A 135 -11.31 -6.73 19.04
CA HIS A 135 -11.33 -7.75 18.00
C HIS A 135 -11.96 -9.04 18.55
N ARG A 136 -13.05 -9.52 17.92
CA ARG A 136 -13.84 -10.65 18.44
C ARG A 136 -13.04 -11.94 18.62
N ILE A 137 -12.18 -12.25 17.66
CA ILE A 137 -11.45 -13.53 17.64
C ILE A 137 -10.22 -13.53 18.56
N THR A 138 -9.46 -12.43 18.61
CA THR A 138 -8.24 -12.37 19.41
C THR A 138 -8.47 -11.85 20.84
N GLY A 139 -9.60 -11.19 21.11
CA GLY A 139 -9.88 -10.50 22.37
C GLY A 139 -9.09 -9.19 22.56
N GLY A 140 -8.09 -8.93 21.70
CA GLY A 140 -7.25 -7.73 21.72
C GLY A 140 -7.93 -6.51 21.09
N TYR A 141 -7.13 -5.49 20.79
CA TYR A 141 -7.58 -4.34 20.01
C TYR A 141 -7.46 -4.64 18.51
N LEU A 142 -8.39 -4.10 17.72
CA LEU A 142 -8.33 -4.10 16.26
C LEU A 142 -7.20 -3.15 15.82
N PRO A 143 -6.14 -3.66 15.16
CA PRO A 143 -5.09 -2.80 14.61
C PRO A 143 -5.66 -1.86 13.55
N VAL A 144 -5.19 -0.61 13.57
CA VAL A 144 -5.59 0.46 12.66
C VAL A 144 -4.37 0.93 11.88
N VAL A 145 -4.45 0.89 10.56
CA VAL A 145 -3.44 1.40 9.62
C VAL A 145 -3.93 2.74 9.07
N LEU A 146 -3.13 3.80 9.22
CA LEU A 146 -3.44 5.11 8.68
C LEU A 146 -3.13 5.16 7.18
N ASN A 147 -4.03 5.75 6.40
CA ASN A 147 -3.78 6.10 5.00
C ASN A 147 -4.24 7.54 4.71
N GLY A 148 -3.48 8.25 3.88
CA GLY A 148 -3.79 9.62 3.45
C GLY A 148 -2.70 10.60 3.89
N ASP A 149 -2.19 11.36 2.93
CA ASP A 149 -1.20 12.45 3.10
C ASP A 149 0.12 12.06 3.75
N VAL A 150 0.49 10.80 3.59
CA VAL A 150 1.83 10.31 3.87
C VAL A 150 2.63 10.36 2.58
N THR A 151 3.46 11.39 2.44
CA THR A 151 4.23 11.66 1.22
C THR A 151 5.74 11.49 1.37
N SER A 152 6.22 11.33 2.59
CA SER A 152 7.62 11.09 2.93
C SER A 152 7.75 10.09 4.08
N PHE A 153 8.97 9.64 4.34
CA PHE A 153 9.27 8.84 5.54
C PHE A 153 8.95 9.62 6.82
N ASP A 154 9.29 10.91 6.86
CA ASP A 154 8.99 11.79 8.00
C ASP A 154 7.49 11.95 8.21
N ASP A 155 6.68 12.04 7.15
CA ASP A 155 5.23 12.02 7.28
C ASP A 155 4.73 10.72 7.92
N ALA A 156 5.31 9.58 7.55
CA ALA A 156 4.93 8.30 8.14
C ALA A 156 5.28 8.25 9.64
N MET A 157 6.46 8.75 10.02
CA MET A 157 6.88 8.88 11.42
C MET A 157 5.98 9.84 12.19
N ARG A 158 5.67 11.02 11.64
CA ARG A 158 4.76 12.00 12.24
C ARG A 158 3.35 11.45 12.40
N ALA A 159 2.83 10.78 11.37
CA ALA A 159 1.51 10.16 11.40
C ALA A 159 1.41 9.10 12.50
N GLN A 160 2.42 8.24 12.63
CA GLN A 160 2.47 7.24 13.71
C GLN A 160 2.58 7.91 15.08
N ALA A 161 3.45 8.92 15.22
CA ALA A 161 3.68 9.58 16.50
C ALA A 161 2.44 10.33 17.02
N SER A 162 1.71 11.01 16.13
CA SER A 162 0.54 11.83 16.47
C SER A 162 -0.75 11.03 16.65
N THR A 163 -0.93 9.95 15.88
CA THR A 163 -2.18 9.16 15.90
C THR A 163 -2.09 7.86 16.69
N LYS A 164 -0.87 7.41 17.03
CA LYS A 164 -0.60 6.10 17.63
C LYS A 164 -1.14 4.92 16.81
N CYS A 165 -1.37 5.11 15.51
CA CYS A 165 -1.79 4.03 14.62
C CYS A 165 -0.77 2.89 14.59
N HIS A 166 -1.26 1.68 14.29
CA HIS A 166 -0.49 0.44 14.33
C HIS A 166 0.31 0.19 13.03
N GLY A 167 0.11 1.05 12.02
CA GLY A 167 0.83 1.02 10.76
C GLY A 167 0.45 2.20 9.89
N VAL A 168 1.25 2.45 8.86
CA VAL A 168 1.04 3.54 7.91
C VAL A 168 1.06 2.98 6.48
N MET A 169 0.17 3.48 5.64
CA MET A 169 0.08 3.15 4.23
C MET A 169 0.21 4.41 3.38
N ALA A 170 1.23 4.44 2.53
CA ALA A 170 1.37 5.41 1.43
C ALA A 170 0.80 4.83 0.14
N ALA A 171 0.42 5.71 -0.81
CA ALA A 171 -0.06 5.29 -2.12
C ALA A 171 0.47 6.23 -3.22
N ARG A 172 -0.04 7.46 -3.30
CA ARG A 172 0.31 8.39 -4.39
C ARG A 172 1.81 8.71 -4.44
N ALA A 173 2.43 8.95 -3.29
CA ALA A 173 3.85 9.27 -3.21
C ALA A 173 4.77 8.09 -3.60
N LEU A 174 4.27 6.85 -3.59
CA LEU A 174 5.03 5.70 -4.10
C LEU A 174 5.13 5.68 -5.62
N LEU A 175 4.27 6.43 -6.33
CA LEU A 175 4.35 6.56 -7.79
C LEU A 175 5.54 7.42 -8.22
N THR A 176 5.89 8.42 -7.41
CA THR A 176 7.04 9.29 -7.64
C THR A 176 8.30 8.74 -6.98
N ASN A 177 8.18 8.14 -5.79
CA ASN A 177 9.29 7.56 -5.04
C ASN A 177 8.89 6.18 -4.45
N PRO A 178 9.07 5.08 -5.22
CA PRO A 178 8.92 3.72 -4.72
C PRO A 178 9.76 3.38 -3.46
N ARG A 179 10.84 4.12 -3.19
CA ARG A 179 11.75 3.91 -2.06
C ARG A 179 11.37 4.73 -0.83
N LEU A 180 10.18 5.34 -0.78
CA LEU A 180 9.69 6.22 0.31
C LEU A 180 9.99 5.69 1.72
N PHE A 181 9.92 4.38 1.95
CA PHE A 181 10.12 3.77 3.28
C PHE A 181 11.57 3.35 3.61
N SER A 182 12.54 3.64 2.74
CA SER A 182 13.91 3.14 2.91
C SER A 182 14.81 3.98 3.84
N ASN A 183 14.26 5.00 4.50
CA ASN A 183 14.95 5.87 5.47
C ASN A 183 16.29 6.45 4.95
N LYS A 184 16.38 6.69 3.64
CA LYS A 184 17.53 7.28 2.95
C LYS A 184 17.03 8.46 2.14
N SER A 185 17.82 9.53 2.05
CA SER A 185 17.58 10.59 1.06
C SER A 185 17.84 10.02 -0.33
N HIS A 186 16.94 10.28 -1.27
CA HIS A 186 17.01 9.77 -2.66
C HIS A 186 16.84 10.92 -3.65
N ASP A 187 17.52 12.03 -3.38
CA ASP A 187 17.37 13.25 -4.17
C ASP A 187 18.43 13.36 -5.28
N SER A 188 19.26 12.32 -5.46
CA SER A 188 20.26 12.29 -6.52
C SER A 188 19.71 11.70 -7.81
N ASP A 189 20.11 12.27 -8.94
CA ASP A 189 19.75 11.75 -10.27
C ASP A 189 20.25 10.30 -10.48
N GLY A 190 21.33 9.90 -9.80
CA GLY A 190 21.85 8.53 -9.84
C GLY A 190 20.95 7.51 -9.11
N ASP A 191 20.32 7.91 -8.01
CA ASP A 191 19.33 7.07 -7.33
C ASP A 191 18.07 6.87 -8.18
N LEU A 192 17.63 7.92 -8.86
CA LEU A 192 16.50 7.86 -9.80
C LEU A 192 16.81 6.94 -10.98
N GLN A 193 17.99 7.09 -11.60
CA GLN A 193 18.45 6.22 -12.69
C GLN A 193 18.44 4.75 -12.27
N SER A 194 19.05 4.42 -11.12
CA SER A 194 19.10 3.05 -10.59
C SER A 194 17.71 2.46 -10.35
N MET A 195 16.79 3.26 -9.81
CA MET A 195 15.41 2.85 -9.55
C MET A 195 14.64 2.53 -10.83
N ILE A 196 14.76 3.37 -11.85
CA ILE A 196 14.12 3.15 -13.16
C ILE A 196 14.70 1.91 -13.83
N CYS A 197 16.03 1.76 -13.85
CA CYS A 197 16.69 0.58 -14.43
C CYS A 197 16.19 -0.70 -13.77
N ARG A 198 16.13 -0.72 -12.43
CA ARG A 198 15.63 -1.87 -11.67
C ARG A 198 14.15 -2.16 -11.97
N TRP A 199 13.33 -1.14 -12.15
CA TRP A 199 11.92 -1.32 -12.50
C TRP A 199 11.75 -1.93 -13.90
N LEU A 200 12.51 -1.45 -14.89
CA LEU A 200 12.53 -2.03 -16.23
C LEU A 200 12.99 -3.49 -16.19
N GLU A 201 14.01 -3.79 -15.39
CA GLU A 201 14.58 -5.14 -15.25
C GLU A 201 13.56 -6.11 -14.64
N ILE A 202 12.84 -5.70 -13.60
CA ILE A 202 11.77 -6.52 -13.02
C ILE A 202 10.66 -6.76 -14.05
N SER A 203 10.38 -5.77 -14.89
CA SER A 203 9.34 -5.88 -15.93
C SER A 203 9.71 -6.90 -17.00
N THR A 204 10.99 -7.05 -17.34
CA THR A 204 11.48 -8.06 -18.31
C THR A 204 11.54 -9.46 -17.73
N HIS A 205 11.80 -9.62 -16.44
CA HIS A 205 11.77 -10.93 -15.79
C HIS A 205 10.36 -11.56 -15.69
N HIS A 206 9.31 -10.77 -15.94
CA HIS A 206 7.93 -11.23 -15.88
C HIS A 206 7.14 -10.81 -17.14
N PRO A 207 7.44 -11.38 -18.33
CA PRO A 207 6.75 -11.05 -19.56
C PRO A 207 5.24 -11.26 -19.45
N GLY A 208 4.45 -10.30 -19.93
CA GLY A 208 2.99 -10.31 -19.80
C GLY A 208 2.45 -9.95 -18.40
N GLY A 209 3.32 -9.77 -17.39
CA GLY A 209 2.92 -9.39 -16.04
C GLY A 209 2.52 -7.92 -15.92
N THR A 210 3.21 -7.03 -16.66
CA THR A 210 2.94 -5.58 -16.66
C THR A 210 2.95 -5.05 -18.09
N SER A 211 1.90 -4.32 -18.49
CA SER A 211 1.83 -3.72 -19.82
C SER A 211 2.82 -2.57 -19.99
N PHE A 212 3.32 -2.36 -21.21
CA PHE A 212 4.17 -1.19 -21.53
C PHE A 212 3.53 0.14 -21.10
N LYS A 213 2.20 0.30 -21.28
CA LYS A 213 1.48 1.49 -20.82
C LYS A 213 1.67 1.76 -19.32
N THR A 214 1.65 0.72 -18.49
CA THR A 214 1.87 0.85 -17.05
C THR A 214 3.32 1.15 -16.73
N ILE A 215 4.26 0.47 -17.41
CA ILE A 215 5.71 0.73 -17.28
C ILE A 215 6.01 2.19 -17.59
N HIS A 216 5.49 2.68 -18.72
CA HIS A 216 5.60 4.07 -19.18
C HIS A 216 5.04 5.07 -18.17
N GLN A 217 3.83 4.84 -17.67
CA GLN A 217 3.22 5.70 -16.66
C GLN A 217 4.04 5.77 -15.37
N HIS A 218 4.57 4.65 -14.90
CA HIS A 218 5.43 4.61 -13.70
C HIS A 218 6.73 5.37 -13.93
N ALA A 219 7.39 5.16 -15.07
CA ALA A 219 8.60 5.91 -15.44
C ALA A 219 8.31 7.42 -15.50
N TYR A 220 7.20 7.82 -16.15
CA TYR A 220 6.77 9.21 -16.20
C TYR A 220 6.56 9.81 -14.80
N TRP A 221 5.83 9.13 -13.91
CA TRP A 221 5.60 9.64 -12.55
C TRP A 221 6.87 9.78 -11.72
N MET A 222 7.82 8.85 -11.86
CA MET A 222 9.12 8.95 -11.20
C MET A 222 9.96 10.12 -11.74
N MET A 223 9.85 10.42 -13.03
CA MET A 223 10.69 11.43 -13.69
C MET A 223 10.06 12.81 -13.77
N GLU A 224 8.75 12.97 -13.58
CA GLU A 224 8.02 14.20 -13.90
C GLU A 224 8.68 15.47 -13.31
N SER A 225 9.12 15.41 -12.05
CA SER A 225 9.80 16.53 -11.36
C SER A 225 11.21 16.84 -11.89
N HIS A 226 11.85 15.90 -12.59
CA HIS A 226 13.20 16.01 -13.16
C HIS A 226 13.20 16.45 -14.63
N LEU A 227 12.02 16.57 -15.25
CA LEU A 227 11.86 16.88 -16.68
C LEU A 227 11.27 18.27 -16.89
N ASP A 228 11.89 19.03 -17.80
CA ASP A 228 11.29 20.22 -18.38
C ASP A 228 10.10 19.86 -19.30
N ARG A 229 9.35 20.88 -19.72
CA ARG A 229 8.15 20.72 -20.56
C ARG A 229 8.44 19.96 -21.86
N SER A 230 9.56 20.25 -22.52
CA SER A 230 9.92 19.64 -23.80
C SER A 230 10.21 18.16 -23.62
N ARG A 231 10.99 17.80 -22.61
CA ARG A 231 11.33 16.41 -22.27
C ARG A 231 10.11 15.61 -21.83
N ARG A 232 9.16 16.22 -21.11
CA ARG A 232 7.88 15.57 -20.78
C ARG A 232 7.08 15.21 -22.03
N LEU A 233 7.01 16.10 -23.02
CA LEU A 233 6.31 15.83 -24.29
C LEU A 233 6.99 14.70 -25.08
N LEU A 234 8.33 14.71 -25.12
CA LEU A 234 9.10 13.64 -25.77
C LEU A 234 8.86 12.28 -25.08
N LEU A 235 8.98 12.21 -23.75
CA LEU A 235 8.69 11.00 -22.99
C LEU A 235 7.26 10.50 -23.23
N HIS A 236 6.26 11.40 -23.22
CA HIS A 236 4.86 11.04 -23.54
C HIS A 236 4.68 10.42 -24.93
N SER A 237 5.52 10.80 -25.90
CA SER A 237 5.43 10.27 -27.26
C SER A 237 6.04 8.88 -27.44
N VAL A 238 6.82 8.41 -26.46
CA VAL A 238 7.41 7.07 -26.47
C VAL A 238 6.31 6.01 -26.35
N ASN A 239 6.21 5.13 -27.35
CA ASN A 239 5.10 4.19 -27.50
C ASN A 239 5.52 2.71 -27.49
N SER A 240 6.80 2.41 -27.22
CA SER A 240 7.32 1.05 -27.15
C SER A 240 8.38 0.91 -26.04
N PHE A 241 8.58 -0.31 -25.55
CA PHE A 241 9.59 -0.60 -24.53
C PHE A 241 11.01 -0.30 -25.02
N PRO A 242 11.45 -0.73 -26.23
CA PRO A 242 12.76 -0.34 -26.75
C PRO A 242 12.93 1.18 -26.87
N GLY A 243 11.91 1.90 -27.35
CA GLY A 243 11.97 3.36 -27.44
C GLY A 243 12.08 4.05 -26.07
N MET A 244 11.57 3.43 -25.00
CA MET A 244 11.77 3.91 -23.64
C MET A 244 13.22 3.75 -23.18
N VAL A 245 13.82 2.60 -23.46
CA VAL A 245 15.23 2.34 -23.14
C VAL A 245 16.12 3.36 -23.86
N ASP A 246 15.95 3.51 -25.18
CA ASP A 246 16.70 4.47 -25.98
C ASP A 246 16.56 5.91 -25.46
N TRP A 247 15.32 6.30 -25.11
CA TRP A 247 15.05 7.64 -24.57
C TRP A 247 15.73 7.87 -23.22
N LEU A 248 15.71 6.87 -22.33
CA LEU A 248 16.35 6.95 -21.01
C LEU A 248 17.88 7.01 -21.12
N GLU A 249 18.48 6.22 -22.01
CA GLU A 249 19.92 6.28 -22.30
C GLU A 249 20.33 7.66 -22.80
N GLY A 250 19.58 8.21 -23.76
CA GLY A 250 19.80 9.55 -24.28
C GLY A 250 19.62 10.64 -23.21
N TYR A 251 18.59 10.51 -22.38
CA TYR A 251 18.33 11.45 -21.28
C TYR A 251 19.49 11.48 -20.29
N TRP A 252 19.91 10.32 -19.77
CA TRP A 252 20.98 10.26 -18.78
C TRP A 252 22.34 10.65 -19.33
N SER A 253 22.62 10.35 -20.60
CA SER A 253 23.83 10.82 -21.29
C SER A 253 23.87 12.35 -21.42
N SER A 254 22.71 13.01 -21.46
CA SER A 254 22.60 14.48 -21.54
C SER A 254 22.73 15.21 -20.19
N VAL A 255 22.54 14.50 -19.07
CA VAL A 255 22.64 15.06 -17.72
C VAL A 255 24.09 14.93 -17.24
N LYS A 256 24.77 16.05 -16.97
CA LYS A 256 26.17 16.05 -16.51
C LYS A 256 26.29 15.33 -15.15
N ASN A 257 27.24 14.41 -15.04
CA ASN A 257 27.65 13.62 -13.85
C ASN A 257 27.19 12.15 -13.74
N HIS A 258 26.73 11.50 -14.81
CA HIS A 258 26.41 10.07 -14.74
C HIS A 258 27.29 9.22 -15.66
N SER A 259 27.74 8.08 -15.12
CA SER A 259 28.31 7.02 -15.94
C SER A 259 27.20 6.45 -16.83
N PRO A 260 27.47 6.14 -18.11
CA PRO A 260 26.49 5.51 -18.97
C PRO A 260 26.05 4.19 -18.33
N VAL A 261 24.75 4.05 -18.04
CA VAL A 261 24.16 2.74 -17.79
C VAL A 261 23.86 2.18 -19.15
N ILE A 262 24.64 1.19 -19.57
CA ILE A 262 24.43 0.47 -20.81
C ILE A 262 23.32 -0.54 -20.53
N PHE A 263 22.16 -0.35 -21.17
CA PHE A 263 21.11 -1.37 -21.15
C PHE A 263 21.50 -2.45 -22.16
N ASP A 264 22.39 -3.36 -21.77
CA ASP A 264 22.79 -4.50 -22.61
C ASP A 264 21.60 -5.44 -22.86
N ASN A 265 21.44 -5.89 -24.11
CA ASN A 265 20.53 -6.94 -24.56
C ASN A 265 20.64 -8.27 -23.78
N GLN A 266 21.71 -8.51 -23.02
CA GLN A 266 21.81 -9.65 -22.09
C GLN A 266 21.06 -9.42 -20.76
N THR A 267 20.73 -8.18 -20.40
CA THR A 267 20.09 -7.81 -19.12
C THR A 267 18.58 -7.62 -19.24
N PHE A 268 18.07 -7.35 -20.45
CA PHE A 268 16.66 -7.03 -20.69
C PHE A 268 16.12 -7.85 -21.87
N ASP A 269 15.14 -8.72 -21.62
CA ASP A 269 14.35 -9.31 -22.70
C ASP A 269 13.45 -8.21 -23.30
N ILE A 270 13.83 -7.74 -24.48
CA ILE A 270 13.22 -6.62 -25.21
C ILE A 270 11.91 -6.98 -25.93
N SER A 271 11.39 -8.19 -25.76
CA SER A 271 10.19 -8.70 -26.45
C SER A 271 8.84 -8.27 -25.83
N ILE A 272 8.81 -7.19 -25.03
CA ILE A 272 7.61 -6.69 -24.30
C ILE A 272 6.79 -5.69 -25.11
#